data_AF-A0ABD1WKS4-F1
#
_entry.id   AF-A0ABD1WKS4-F1
#
_cell.length_a   1.000
_cell.length_b   1.000
_cell.length_c   1.000
_cell.angle_alpha   90.00
_cell.angle_beta   90.00
_cell.angle_gamma   90.00
#
_symmetry.space_group_name_H-M   'P 1'
#
loop_
_entity.id
_entity.type
_entity.pdbx_description
1 polymer ?
#
loop_
_entity_poly.entity_id
_entity_poly.type
_entity_poly.pdbx_seq_one_letter_code
_entity_poly.pdbx_strand_id
1 'polypeptide(L)'
;MEKNNESSSSCPMGETAQEKGFLHVPECYEVQPVDRPRFDSKIADIPIIDLEGMCDNPTRRRKVVEDIGFACRNSGFFQVINHGISQPILDGAISTATRFFDLPTAEKAKFMSNEVQKPVRYGTSIKDGLDKVQFWRVFLKQYANPLNDWILSWPNNPCDYR
;
A
#
# COMPACT_ATOMS: atom_id res chain seq x y z
N MET A 1 30.95 -4.42 -35.89
CA MET A 1 31.00 -4.87 -34.49
C MET A 1 30.78 -3.64 -33.64
N GLU A 2 29.61 -3.54 -33.02
CA GLU A 2 29.35 -2.77 -31.79
C GLU A 2 27.92 -3.12 -31.39
N LYS A 3 27.81 -4.10 -30.49
CA LYS A 3 26.55 -4.43 -29.81
C LYS A 3 26.47 -3.48 -28.63
N ASN A 4 25.52 -2.55 -28.65
CA ASN A 4 25.16 -1.74 -27.50
C ASN A 4 24.67 -2.66 -26.39
N ASN A 5 25.52 -2.84 -25.38
CA ASN A 5 25.25 -3.60 -24.18
C ASN A 5 24.78 -2.63 -23.11
N GLU A 6 23.50 -2.26 -23.12
CA GLU A 6 22.85 -1.62 -21.98
C GLU A 6 22.00 -2.67 -21.25
N SER A 7 22.68 -3.57 -20.55
CA SER A 7 22.05 -4.33 -19.46
C SER A 7 21.89 -3.38 -18.25
N SER A 8 20.93 -2.46 -18.34
CA SER A 8 20.52 -1.69 -17.17
C SER A 8 19.65 -2.58 -16.29
N SER A 9 20.27 -3.21 -15.29
CA SER A 9 19.63 -4.09 -14.30
C SER A 9 18.67 -3.36 -13.34
N SER A 10 18.25 -2.14 -13.65
CA SER A 10 17.33 -1.39 -12.82
C SER A 10 16.46 -0.45 -13.65
N CYS A 11 15.14 -0.50 -13.44
CA CYS A 11 14.28 0.60 -13.85
C CYS A 11 14.69 1.85 -13.06
N PRO A 12 15.01 2.97 -13.73
CA PRO A 12 15.31 4.22 -13.07
C PRO A 12 14.06 4.77 -12.38
N MET A 13 14.31 5.59 -11.35
CA MET A 13 13.25 6.21 -10.55
C MET A 13 12.39 7.11 -11.44
N GLY A 14 11.07 6.90 -11.41
CA GLY A 14 10.11 7.63 -12.25
C GLY A 14 9.72 6.94 -13.57
N GLU A 15 10.36 5.82 -13.91
CA GLU A 15 9.94 4.95 -15.00
C GLU A 15 9.17 3.75 -14.43
N THR A 16 7.89 3.95 -14.10
CA THR A 16 7.09 2.88 -13.50
C THR A 16 6.80 1.78 -14.53
N ALA A 17 6.90 0.53 -14.11
CA ALA A 17 6.48 -0.58 -14.97
C ALA A 17 4.97 -0.57 -15.25
N GLN A 18 4.19 0.07 -14.38
CA GLN A 18 2.75 0.30 -14.54
C GLN A 18 2.43 1.22 -15.72
N GLU A 19 3.26 2.24 -15.99
CA GLU A 19 3.02 3.20 -17.07
C GLU A 19 3.64 2.75 -18.41
N LYS A 20 4.63 1.85 -18.37
CA LYS A 20 5.42 1.46 -19.56
C LYS A 20 4.82 0.35 -20.43
N GLY A 21 3.70 -0.26 -20.05
CA GLY A 21 2.94 -1.19 -20.90
C GLY A 21 3.79 -2.33 -21.49
N PHE A 22 4.69 -2.91 -20.69
CA PHE A 22 5.63 -3.94 -21.16
C PHE A 22 4.91 -5.22 -21.63
N LEU A 23 5.42 -5.84 -22.69
CA LEU A 23 4.91 -7.11 -23.23
C LEU A 23 5.27 -8.34 -22.36
N HIS A 24 6.23 -8.18 -21.44
CA HIS A 24 6.68 -9.21 -20.50
C HIS A 24 7.12 -8.56 -19.19
N VAL A 25 7.20 -9.35 -18.12
CA VAL A 25 7.72 -8.88 -16.82
C VAL A 25 9.24 -8.71 -16.93
N PRO A 26 9.81 -7.51 -16.69
CA PRO A 26 11.25 -7.31 -16.68
C PRO A 26 11.93 -8.10 -15.56
N GLU A 27 13.19 -8.50 -15.79
CA GLU A 27 13.99 -9.32 -14.86
C GLU A 27 14.07 -8.73 -13.44
N CYS A 28 14.12 -7.40 -13.32
CA CYS A 28 14.16 -6.73 -12.02
C CYS A 28 12.89 -6.93 -11.16
N TYR A 29 11.78 -7.42 -11.73
CA TYR A 29 10.55 -7.76 -11.02
C TYR A 29 10.33 -9.28 -10.92
N GLU A 30 11.23 -10.09 -11.48
CA GLU A 30 11.05 -11.53 -11.54
C GLU A 30 11.39 -12.18 -10.19
N VAL A 31 10.37 -12.76 -9.56
CA VAL A 31 10.53 -13.61 -8.38
C VAL A 31 11.02 -14.99 -8.80
N GLN A 32 12.05 -15.51 -8.15
CA GLN A 32 12.60 -16.84 -8.43
C GLN A 32 11.53 -17.92 -8.19
N PRO A 33 11.46 -19.00 -9.01
CA PRO A 33 10.43 -20.03 -8.87
C PRO A 33 10.31 -20.63 -7.46
N VAL A 34 11.42 -20.75 -6.74
CA VAL A 34 11.46 -21.25 -5.35
C VAL A 34 10.78 -20.32 -4.34
N ASP A 35 10.75 -19.02 -4.63
CA ASP A 35 10.17 -17.98 -3.77
C ASP A 35 8.74 -17.59 -4.21
N ARG A 36 8.24 -18.16 -5.32
CA ARG A 36 6.87 -17.90 -5.80
C ARG A 36 5.85 -18.53 -4.86
N PRO A 37 4.70 -17.87 -4.62
CA PRO A 37 3.61 -18.46 -3.85
C PRO A 37 3.19 -19.80 -4.46
N ARG A 38 2.99 -20.82 -3.60
CA ARG A 38 2.43 -22.08 -4.04
C ARG A 38 0.92 -21.95 -4.13
N PHE A 39 0.35 -22.40 -5.25
CA PHE A 39 -1.09 -22.38 -5.51
C PHE A 39 -1.83 -23.59 -4.90
N ASP A 40 -1.15 -24.42 -4.12
CA ASP A 40 -1.73 -25.53 -3.35
C ASP A 40 -2.27 -25.09 -1.97
N SER A 41 -2.37 -23.77 -1.74
CA SER A 41 -2.74 -23.22 -0.45
C SER A 41 -4.20 -23.53 -0.09
N LYS A 42 -4.39 -24.00 1.14
CA LYS A 42 -5.72 -24.10 1.74
C LYS A 42 -6.32 -22.70 1.85
N ILE A 43 -7.63 -22.58 1.61
CA ILE A 43 -8.37 -21.35 1.91
C ILE A 43 -8.08 -20.97 3.37
N ALA A 44 -7.51 -19.80 3.59
CA ALA A 44 -7.25 -19.29 4.92
C ALA A 44 -8.58 -18.82 5.54
N ASP A 45 -8.94 -19.40 6.67
CA ASP A 45 -10.06 -18.91 7.48
C ASP A 45 -9.58 -17.71 8.31
N ILE A 46 -9.88 -16.50 7.83
CA ILE A 46 -9.46 -15.25 8.46
C ILE A 46 -10.55 -14.82 9.45
N PRO A 47 -10.26 -14.66 10.75
CA PRO A 47 -11.23 -14.21 11.73
C PRO A 47 -11.89 -12.88 11.33
N ILE A 48 -13.21 -12.81 11.47
CA ILE A 48 -14.00 -11.59 11.26
C ILE A 48 -14.48 -11.09 12.62
N ILE A 49 -14.16 -9.85 12.96
CA ILE A 49 -14.49 -9.22 14.23
C ILE A 49 -15.57 -8.18 14.02
N ASP A 50 -16.72 -8.39 14.67
CA ASP A 50 -17.83 -7.43 14.68
C ASP A 50 -17.64 -6.38 15.78
N LEU A 51 -17.33 -5.15 15.40
CA LEU A 51 -17.06 -4.06 16.32
C LEU A 51 -18.32 -3.39 16.88
N GLU A 52 -19.52 -3.71 16.38
CA GLU A 52 -20.78 -3.20 16.95
C GLU A 52 -20.90 -3.57 18.43
N GLY A 53 -20.46 -4.79 18.78
CA GLY A 53 -20.46 -5.31 20.16
C GLY A 53 -19.61 -4.50 21.16
N MET A 54 -18.74 -3.59 20.69
CA MET A 54 -17.97 -2.69 21.55
C MET A 54 -18.83 -1.61 22.23
N CYS A 55 -19.93 -1.22 21.59
CA CYS A 55 -20.80 -0.12 22.04
C CYS A 55 -22.08 -0.61 22.75
N ASP A 56 -22.38 -1.91 22.71
CA ASP A 56 -23.64 -2.45 23.20
C ASP A 56 -23.72 -2.58 24.74
N ASN A 57 -22.91 -3.48 25.31
CA ASN A 57 -22.92 -3.78 26.74
C ASN A 57 -21.59 -4.39 27.20
N PRO A 58 -21.28 -4.39 28.51
CA PRO A 58 -20.00 -4.86 29.02
C PRO A 58 -19.65 -6.31 28.64
N THR A 59 -20.64 -7.20 28.55
CA THR A 59 -20.43 -8.61 28.20
C THR A 59 -20.05 -8.77 26.72
N ARG A 60 -20.78 -8.12 25.80
CA ARG A 60 -20.43 -8.13 24.37
C ARG A 60 -19.08 -7.47 24.13
N ARG A 61 -18.82 -6.33 24.76
CA ARG A 61 -17.53 -5.64 24.68
C ARG A 61 -16.38 -6.52 25.13
N ARG A 62 -16.53 -7.23 26.26
CA ARG A 62 -15.52 -8.19 26.73
C ARG A 62 -15.25 -9.28 25.68
N LYS A 63 -16.30 -9.85 25.09
CA LYS A 63 -16.17 -10.86 24.04
C LYS A 63 -15.41 -10.34 22.82
N VAL A 64 -15.73 -9.15 22.33
CA VAL A 64 -15.01 -8.55 21.18
C VAL A 64 -13.52 -8.36 21.50
N VAL A 65 -13.19 -7.90 22.72
CA VAL A 65 -11.78 -7.77 23.16
C VAL A 65 -11.07 -9.13 23.23
N GLU A 66 -11.76 -10.16 23.72
CA GLU A 66 -11.24 -11.54 23.74
C GLU A 66 -11.01 -12.08 22.33
N ASP A 67 -11.94 -11.84 21.40
CA ASP A 67 -11.84 -12.25 19.99
C ASP A 67 -10.67 -11.54 19.28
N ILE A 68 -10.49 -10.23 19.50
CA ILE A 68 -9.33 -9.48 19.01
C ILE A 68 -8.04 -10.09 19.56
N GLY A 69 -7.97 -10.32 20.87
CA GLY A 69 -6.80 -10.91 21.50
C GLY A 69 -6.48 -12.31 20.96
N PHE A 70 -7.51 -13.12 20.71
CA PHE A 70 -7.39 -14.44 20.12
C PHE A 70 -6.87 -14.37 18.67
N ALA A 71 -7.44 -13.51 17.83
CA ALA A 71 -7.00 -13.34 16.45
C ALA A 71 -5.55 -12.84 16.36
N CYS A 72 -5.16 -11.88 17.20
CA CYS A 72 -3.78 -11.41 17.28
C CYS A 72 -2.77 -12.52 17.65
N ARG A 73 -3.12 -13.41 18.59
CA ARG A 73 -2.21 -14.48 19.06
C ARG A 73 -2.11 -15.66 18.10
N ASN A 74 -3.20 -16.01 17.43
CA ASN A 74 -3.25 -17.23 16.61
C ASN A 74 -3.02 -16.95 15.12
N SER A 75 -3.57 -15.85 14.61
CA SER A 75 -3.53 -15.52 13.18
C SER A 75 -2.62 -14.34 12.87
N GLY A 76 -2.45 -13.40 13.81
CA GLY A 76 -1.73 -12.13 13.59
C GLY A 76 -2.45 -11.17 12.63
N PHE A 77 -3.65 -11.54 12.17
CA PHE A 77 -4.44 -10.81 11.19
C PHE A 77 -5.93 -11.15 11.38
N PHE A 78 -6.81 -10.18 11.11
CA PHE A 78 -8.26 -10.33 11.14
C PHE A 78 -8.93 -9.24 10.30
N GLN A 79 -10.18 -9.46 9.94
CA GLN A 79 -11.04 -8.46 9.31
C GLN A 79 -11.96 -7.83 10.38
N VAL A 80 -12.40 -6.60 10.15
CA VAL A 80 -13.39 -5.93 11.00
C VAL A 80 -14.63 -5.55 10.20
N ILE A 81 -15.80 -5.71 10.80
CA ILE A 81 -17.08 -5.23 10.29
C ILE A 81 -17.75 -4.34 11.33
N ASN A 82 -18.74 -3.55 10.90
CA ASN A 82 -19.47 -2.60 11.76
C ASN A 82 -18.53 -1.67 12.55
N HIS A 83 -17.44 -1.23 11.93
CA HIS A 83 -16.39 -0.40 12.53
C HIS A 83 -16.81 1.07 12.74
N GLY A 84 -18.03 1.46 12.34
CA GLY A 84 -18.59 2.80 12.57
C GLY A 84 -18.11 3.90 11.61
N ILE A 85 -17.28 3.56 10.61
CA ILE A 85 -16.90 4.50 9.52
C ILE A 85 -17.94 4.35 8.42
N SER A 86 -18.57 5.45 8.01
CA SER A 86 -19.64 5.40 7.00
C SER A 86 -19.09 5.04 5.61
N GLN A 87 -19.89 4.32 4.82
CA GLN A 87 -19.53 3.92 3.46
C GLN A 87 -19.11 5.10 2.57
N PRO A 88 -19.78 6.26 2.58
CA PRO A 88 -19.36 7.41 1.77
C PRO A 88 -17.96 7.93 2.07
N ILE A 89 -17.48 7.81 3.32
CA ILE A 89 -16.11 8.20 3.69
C ILE A 89 -15.10 7.24 3.09
N LEU A 90 -15.37 5.93 3.13
CA LEU A 90 -14.52 4.90 2.52
C LEU A 90 -14.44 5.08 1.00
N ASP A 91 -15.60 5.26 0.36
CA ASP A 91 -15.69 5.45 -1.09
C ASP A 91 -14.97 6.73 -1.52
N GLY A 92 -15.13 7.82 -0.76
CA GLY A 92 -14.42 9.07 -0.98
C GLY A 92 -12.90 8.90 -0.88
N ALA A 93 -12.40 8.22 0.16
CA ALA A 93 -10.97 7.98 0.34
C ALA A 93 -10.37 7.18 -0.82
N ILE A 94 -11.04 6.10 -1.26
CA ILE A 94 -10.59 5.30 -2.41
C ILE A 94 -10.64 6.13 -3.70
N SER A 95 -11.74 6.82 -3.97
CA SER A 95 -11.92 7.66 -5.17
C SER A 95 -10.84 8.74 -5.28
N THR A 96 -10.57 9.45 -4.19
CA THR A 96 -9.55 10.50 -4.12
C THR A 96 -8.15 9.94 -4.31
N ALA A 97 -7.83 8.79 -3.70
CA ALA A 97 -6.55 8.13 -3.90
C ALA A 97 -6.38 7.67 -5.36
N THR A 98 -7.40 7.06 -5.96
CA THR A 98 -7.39 6.67 -7.38
C THR A 98 -7.12 7.87 -8.28
N ARG A 99 -7.85 8.97 -8.08
CA ARG A 99 -7.66 10.21 -8.86
C ARG A 99 -6.25 10.78 -8.73
N PHE A 100 -5.62 10.70 -7.55
CA PHE A 100 -4.22 11.08 -7.40
C PHE A 100 -3.29 10.20 -8.25
N PHE A 101 -3.47 8.88 -8.24
CA PHE A 101 -2.62 7.97 -9.01
C PHE A 101 -2.86 8.04 -10.53
N ASP A 102 -4.05 8.48 -10.95
CA ASP A 102 -4.39 8.77 -12.35
C ASP A 102 -3.81 10.11 -12.86
N LEU A 103 -3.27 10.96 -11.98
CA LEU A 103 -2.60 12.19 -12.40
C LEU A 103 -1.38 11.89 -13.28
N PRO A 104 -0.99 12.85 -14.16
CA PRO A 104 0.24 12.74 -14.92
C PRO A 104 1.45 12.46 -14.02
N THR A 105 2.42 11.68 -14.51
CA THR A 105 3.64 11.34 -13.78
C THR A 105 4.35 12.57 -13.22
N ALA A 106 4.34 13.70 -13.95
CA ALA A 106 4.93 14.97 -13.50
C ALA A 106 4.30 15.52 -12.21
N GLU A 107 2.99 15.33 -12.00
CA GLU A 107 2.30 15.77 -10.78
C GLU A 107 2.67 14.89 -9.59
N LYS A 108 2.67 13.56 -9.79
CA LYS A 108 3.05 12.57 -8.77
C LYS A 108 4.53 12.69 -8.39
N ALA A 109 5.39 12.98 -9.38
CA ALA A 109 6.83 13.11 -9.21
C ALA A 109 7.25 14.27 -8.29
N LYS A 110 6.39 15.27 -8.06
CA LYS A 110 6.61 16.33 -7.06
C LYS A 110 6.86 15.78 -5.65
N PHE A 111 6.29 14.60 -5.35
CA PHE A 111 6.44 13.92 -4.07
C PHE A 111 7.51 12.82 -4.09
N MET A 112 8.20 12.61 -5.21
CA MET A 112 9.19 11.55 -5.34
C MET A 112 10.39 11.80 -4.43
N SER A 113 10.81 10.78 -3.70
CA SER A 113 12.00 10.84 -2.84
C SER A 113 12.54 9.45 -2.56
N ASN A 114 13.83 9.35 -2.23
CA ASN A 114 14.46 8.16 -1.65
C ASN A 114 14.65 8.23 -0.14
N GLU A 115 14.35 9.38 0.48
CA GLU A 115 14.42 9.55 1.93
C GLU A 115 13.22 8.88 2.60
N VAL A 116 13.47 7.82 3.37
CA VAL A 116 12.40 7.05 4.03
C VAL A 116 11.68 7.89 5.09
N GLN A 117 12.39 8.83 5.72
CA GLN A 117 11.85 9.68 6.78
C GLN A 117 11.05 10.89 6.28
N LYS A 118 11.01 11.14 4.97
CA LYS A 118 10.23 12.25 4.41
C LYS A 118 8.74 12.04 4.75
N PRO A 119 8.05 13.06 5.30
CA PRO A 119 6.67 12.91 5.76
C PRO A 119 5.70 12.51 4.66
N VAL A 120 5.87 13.05 3.46
CA VAL A 120 5.11 12.69 2.25
C VAL A 120 6.08 12.25 1.17
N ARG A 121 5.87 11.05 0.64
CA ARG A 121 6.76 10.44 -0.35
C ARG A 121 6.00 9.55 -1.31
N TYR A 122 6.14 9.85 -2.60
CA TYR A 122 5.79 8.97 -3.70
C TYR A 122 7.00 8.09 -4.08
N GLY A 123 6.75 6.81 -4.37
CA GLY A 123 7.80 5.86 -4.71
C GLY A 123 7.29 4.67 -5.50
N THR A 124 8.22 4.00 -6.20
CA THR A 124 7.94 2.85 -7.07
C THR A 124 8.58 1.57 -6.51
N SER A 125 9.76 1.71 -5.92
CA SER A 125 10.42 0.65 -5.16
C SER A 125 11.23 1.25 -4.02
N ILE A 126 11.39 0.52 -2.93
CA ILE A 126 12.32 0.88 -1.86
C ILE A 126 13.67 0.34 -2.31
N LYS A 127 14.56 1.22 -2.77
CA LYS A 127 15.96 0.86 -3.00
C LYS A 127 16.71 1.13 -1.70
N ASP A 128 16.63 0.22 -0.74
CA ASP A 128 17.62 0.17 0.34
C ASP A 128 18.91 -0.54 -0.11
N GLY A 129 18.94 -1.07 -1.33
CA GLY A 129 20.08 -1.76 -1.93
C GLY A 129 20.20 -3.23 -1.50
N LEU A 130 19.30 -3.71 -0.65
CA LEU A 130 19.29 -5.09 -0.17
C LEU A 130 18.37 -5.98 -1.02
N ASP A 131 17.28 -5.40 -1.53
CA ASP A 131 16.30 -6.13 -2.33
C ASP A 131 16.79 -6.43 -3.75
N LYS A 132 16.97 -7.72 -4.04
CA LYS A 132 17.33 -8.23 -5.38
C LYS A 132 16.18 -8.16 -6.39
N VAL A 133 14.93 -8.11 -5.89
CA VAL A 133 13.70 -8.07 -6.69
C VAL A 133 12.92 -6.81 -6.33
N GLN A 134 12.53 -6.04 -7.34
CA GLN A 134 11.71 -4.84 -7.17
C GLN A 134 10.23 -5.22 -7.05
N PHE A 135 9.48 -4.43 -6.27
CA PHE A 135 8.04 -4.59 -6.19
C PHE A 135 7.36 -3.97 -7.41
N TRP A 136 6.44 -4.71 -8.04
CA TRP A 136 5.53 -4.16 -9.04
C TRP A 136 4.43 -3.33 -8.35
N ARG A 137 4.80 -2.13 -7.88
CA ARG A 137 3.88 -1.22 -7.20
C ARG A 137 4.29 0.24 -7.40
N VAL A 138 3.34 1.11 -7.12
CA VAL A 138 3.60 2.50 -6.74
C VAL A 138 2.90 2.76 -5.42
N PHE A 139 3.44 3.67 -4.63
CA PHE A 139 2.84 4.04 -3.35
C PHE A 139 3.04 5.53 -3.07
N LEU A 140 2.14 6.06 -2.27
CA LEU A 140 2.27 7.35 -1.60
C LEU A 140 2.23 7.07 -0.10
N LYS A 141 3.33 7.38 0.60
CA LYS A 141 3.40 7.40 2.06
C LYS A 141 3.08 8.81 2.52
N GLN A 142 2.27 8.94 3.57
CA GLN A 142 2.02 10.22 4.24
C GLN A 142 1.88 10.04 5.75
N TYR A 143 2.46 10.95 6.53
CA TYR A 143 2.18 11.04 7.96
C TYR A 143 0.80 11.64 8.20
N ALA A 144 0.03 11.03 9.11
CA ALA A 144 -1.36 11.41 9.37
C ALA A 144 -1.67 11.71 10.83
N ASN A 145 -0.73 11.45 11.75
CA ASN A 145 -0.90 11.71 13.17
C ASN A 145 0.32 12.44 13.74
N PRO A 146 0.13 13.57 14.46
CA PRO A 146 -1.11 14.35 14.57
C PRO A 146 -1.46 15.06 13.24
N LEU A 147 -2.74 15.12 12.87
CA LEU A 147 -3.17 15.57 11.53
C LEU A 147 -2.72 17.01 11.19
N ASN A 148 -2.85 17.93 12.14
CA ASN A 148 -2.57 19.36 11.94
C ASN A 148 -1.11 19.64 11.54
N ASP A 149 -0.19 18.77 11.96
CA ASP A 149 1.23 18.92 11.65
C ASP A 149 1.55 18.53 10.20
N TRP A 150 0.73 17.66 9.60
CA TRP A 150 1.06 16.99 8.34
C TRP A 150 0.13 17.34 7.17
N ILE A 151 -1.11 17.72 7.43
CA ILE A 151 -2.14 17.90 6.39
C ILE A 151 -1.72 18.91 5.30
N LEU A 152 -0.98 19.96 5.66
CA LEU A 152 -0.49 20.94 4.69
C LEU A 152 0.62 20.42 3.77
N SER A 153 1.29 19.33 4.16
CA SER A 153 2.32 18.65 3.37
C SER A 153 1.73 17.64 2.38
N TRP A 154 0.48 17.21 2.58
CA TRP A 154 -0.19 16.27 1.69
C TRP A 154 -0.42 16.87 0.30
N PRO A 155 -0.63 16.03 -0.73
CA PRO A 155 -1.09 16.50 -2.03
C PRO A 155 -2.29 17.44 -1.92
N ASN A 156 -2.29 18.46 -2.77
CA ASN A 156 -3.41 19.39 -2.97
C ASN A 156 -4.06 19.22 -4.35
N ASN A 157 -3.59 18.22 -5.12
CA ASN A 157 -4.15 17.79 -6.38
C ASN A 157 -4.36 16.27 -6.26
N PRO A 158 -5.60 15.75 -6.37
CA PRO A 158 -6.86 16.48 -6.61
C PRO A 158 -7.21 17.50 -5.50
N CYS A 159 -8.04 18.50 -5.80
CA CYS A 159 -8.33 19.61 -4.87
C CYS A 159 -9.01 19.18 -3.57
N ASP A 160 -9.64 18.01 -3.58
CA ASP A 160 -10.32 17.32 -2.48
C ASP A 160 -9.44 16.23 -1.84
N TYR A 161 -8.11 16.26 -2.04
CA TYR A 161 -7.20 15.28 -1.47
C TYR A 161 -7.07 15.36 0.06
N ARG A 162 -7.12 16.57 0.61
CA ARG A 162 -6.90 16.87 2.02
C ARG A 162 -8.02 17.71 2.58
#